data_AF-A0A3N4YJA4-F1
#
_entry.id   AF-A0A3N4YJA4-F1
#
_cell.length_a   1.000
_cell.length_b   1.000
_cell.length_c   1.000
_cell.angle_alpha   90.00
_cell.angle_beta   90.00
_cell.angle_gamma   90.00
#
_symmetry.space_group_name_H-M   'P 1'
#
loop_
_entity.id
_entity.type
_entity.pdbx_description
1 polymer ?
#
loop_
_entity_poly.entity_id
_entity_poly.type
_entity_poly.pdbx_seq_one_letter_code
_entity_poly.pdbx_strand_id
1 'polypeptide(L)'
;MSKEPAPELHHDDVTMELLRDTAEVHAVRGEVKPVIDALVAALKQDPLGNDDTAHRIADALENPRTRSARAARARLSRDFSNGLPDEVRTR
;
A
#
# COMPACT_ATOMS: atom_id res chain seq x y z
N MET A 1 21.13 -16.40 33.48
CA MET A 1 19.96 -15.94 32.70
C MET A 1 20.45 -15.67 31.30
N SER A 2 20.27 -16.63 30.39
CA SER A 2 20.60 -16.45 28.99
C SER A 2 19.64 -15.43 28.40
N LYS A 3 20.15 -14.26 28.01
CA LYS A 3 19.43 -13.38 27.09
C LYS A 3 19.43 -14.12 25.76
N GLU A 4 18.26 -14.60 25.33
CA GLU A 4 18.09 -14.99 23.93
C GLU A 4 18.53 -13.80 23.07
N PRO A 5 19.46 -13.99 22.12
CA PRO A 5 19.80 -12.94 21.18
C PRO A 5 18.53 -12.58 20.41
N ALA A 6 18.29 -11.28 20.23
CA ALA A 6 17.20 -10.81 19.40
C ALA A 6 17.31 -11.47 18.01
N PRO A 7 16.19 -11.87 17.37
CA PRO A 7 16.24 -12.48 16.06
C PRO A 7 16.96 -11.54 15.09
N GLU A 8 18.09 -11.99 14.55
CA GLU A 8 18.80 -11.31 13.48
C GLU A 8 17.88 -11.36 12.25
N LEU A 9 17.22 -10.24 11.95
CA LEU A 9 16.49 -10.08 10.69
C LEU A 9 17.53 -10.12 9.57
N HIS A 10 17.47 -11.14 8.71
CA HIS A 10 18.41 -11.24 7.61
C HIS A 10 18.12 -10.15 6.57
N HIS A 11 19.15 -9.43 6.12
CA HIS A 11 19.05 -8.37 5.11
C HIS A 11 18.27 -8.79 3.83
N ASP A 12 18.36 -10.06 3.45
CA ASP A 12 17.64 -10.62 2.31
C ASP A 12 16.12 -10.67 2.55
N ASP A 13 15.68 -10.90 3.80
CA ASP A 13 14.27 -10.90 4.17
C ASP A 13 13.67 -9.49 4.06
N VAL A 14 14.40 -8.47 4.54
CA VAL A 14 13.99 -7.07 4.46
C VAL A 14 13.90 -6.61 3.00
N THR A 15 14.89 -6.96 2.18
CA THR A 15 14.91 -6.60 0.76
C THR A 15 13.74 -7.24 0.02
N MET A 16 13.45 -8.52 0.29
CA MET A 16 12.32 -9.22 -0.31
C MET A 16 10.97 -8.68 0.16
N GLU A 17 10.84 -8.27 1.41
CA GLU A 17 9.65 -7.61 1.95
C GLU A 17 9.38 -6.27 1.24
N LEU A 18 10.39 -5.41 1.09
CA LEU A 18 10.28 -4.14 0.38
C LEU A 18 9.87 -4.34 -1.08
N LEU A 19 10.46 -5.32 -1.77
CA LEU A 19 10.10 -5.66 -3.15
C LEU A 19 8.65 -6.13 -3.26
N ARG A 20 8.22 -7.01 -2.35
CA ARG A 20 6.85 -7.52 -2.29
C ARG A 20 5.85 -6.40 -2.05
N ASP A 21 6.11 -5.54 -1.07
CA ASP A 21 5.23 -4.43 -0.73
C ASP A 21 5.14 -3.41 -1.87
N THR A 22 6.25 -3.15 -2.56
CA THR A 22 6.26 -2.30 -3.75
C THR A 22 5.43 -2.93 -4.88
N ALA A 23 5.62 -4.22 -5.15
CA ALA A 23 4.86 -4.95 -6.17
C ALA A 23 3.35 -4.93 -5.88
N GLU A 24 2.95 -5.17 -4.62
CA GLU A 24 1.54 -5.11 -4.18
C GLU A 24 0.92 -3.73 -4.43
N VAL A 25 1.61 -2.66 -4.02
CA VAL A 25 1.13 -1.28 -4.23
C VAL A 25 0.95 -0.98 -5.72
N HIS A 26 1.91 -1.37 -6.56
CA HIS A 26 1.84 -1.13 -8.00
C HIS A 26 0.75 -1.96 -8.69
N ALA A 27 0.60 -3.23 -8.33
CA ALA A 27 -0.44 -4.11 -8.86
C ALA A 27 -1.84 -3.54 -8.56
N VAL A 28 -2.12 -3.26 -7.30
CA VAL A 28 -3.42 -2.71 -6.88
C VAL A 28 -3.67 -1.34 -7.49
N ARG A 29 -2.64 -0.48 -7.62
CA ARG A 29 -2.77 0.79 -8.33
C ARG A 29 -3.21 0.59 -9.79
N GLY A 30 -2.63 -0.39 -10.49
CA GLY A 30 -3.00 -0.71 -11.87
C GLY A 30 -4.46 -1.15 -12.02
N GLU A 31 -4.97 -1.88 -11.04
CA GLU A 31 -6.35 -2.39 -11.03
C GLU A 31 -7.38 -1.34 -10.61
N VAL A 32 -7.10 -0.60 -9.52
CA VAL A 32 -8.09 0.27 -8.86
C VAL A 32 -8.14 1.66 -9.49
N LYS A 33 -7.01 2.18 -9.98
CA LYS A 33 -6.93 3.55 -10.52
C LYS A 33 -7.94 3.80 -11.66
N PRO A 34 -8.08 2.94 -12.68
CA PRO A 34 -9.04 3.18 -13.76
C PRO A 34 -10.49 3.22 -13.27
N VAL A 35 -10.83 2.38 -12.28
CA VAL A 35 -12.18 2.32 -11.68
C VAL A 35 -12.49 3.62 -10.95
N ILE A 36 -11.58 4.07 -10.08
CA ILE A 36 -11.75 5.32 -9.34
C ILE A 36 -11.77 6.53 -10.29
N ASP A 37 -10.89 6.58 -11.29
CA ASP A 37 -10.86 7.67 -12.28
C ASP A 37 -12.20 7.78 -13.02
N ALA A 38 -12.80 6.64 -13.40
CA ALA A 38 -14.12 6.61 -14.05
C ALA A 38 -15.24 7.09 -13.12
N LEU A 39 -15.25 6.67 -11.86
CA LEU A 39 -16.26 7.09 -10.87
C LEU A 39 -16.15 8.59 -10.54
N VAL A 40 -14.92 9.10 -10.41
CA VAL A 40 -14.67 10.53 -10.21
C VAL A 40 -15.09 11.34 -11.44
N ALA A 41 -14.84 10.84 -12.65
CA ALA A 41 -15.30 11.49 -13.88
C ALA A 41 -16.83 11.56 -13.93
N ALA A 42 -17.54 10.50 -13.51
CA ALA A 42 -18.99 10.51 -13.41
C ALA A 42 -19.50 11.57 -12.42
N LEU A 43 -18.91 11.64 -11.22
CA LEU A 43 -19.26 12.68 -10.23
C LEU A 43 -18.95 14.11 -10.70
N LYS A 44 -17.93 14.29 -11.55
CA LYS A 44 -17.67 15.62 -12.12
C LYS A 44 -18.74 16.06 -13.12
N GLN A 45 -19.39 15.12 -13.80
CA GLN A 45 -20.47 15.41 -14.74
C GLN A 45 -21.80 15.61 -14.02
N ASP A 46 -22.03 14.86 -12.95
CA ASP A 46 -23.19 15.01 -12.05
C ASP A 46 -22.71 15.10 -10.58
N PRO A 47 -22.41 16.33 -10.09
CA PRO A 47 -21.88 16.54 -8.74
C PRO A 47 -22.88 16.25 -7.63
N LEU A 48 -24.18 16.28 -7.94
CA LEU A 48 -25.26 15.85 -7.06
C LEU A 48 -25.52 14.34 -7.19
N GLY A 49 -24.60 13.62 -7.86
CA GLY A 49 -24.75 12.26 -8.34
C GLY A 49 -25.38 11.30 -7.35
N ASN A 50 -25.99 10.26 -7.88
CA ASN A 50 -26.76 9.33 -7.07
C ASN A 50 -25.91 8.67 -5.96
N ASP A 51 -26.58 8.28 -4.88
CA ASP A 51 -25.97 7.59 -3.75
C ASP A 51 -25.14 6.37 -4.21
N ASP A 52 -25.54 5.70 -5.30
CA ASP A 52 -24.82 4.55 -5.85
C ASP A 52 -23.39 4.89 -6.29
N THR A 53 -23.14 6.08 -6.84
CA THR A 53 -21.79 6.44 -7.30
C THR A 53 -20.85 6.67 -6.13
N ALA A 54 -21.33 7.32 -5.07
CA ALA A 54 -20.59 7.49 -3.83
C ALA A 54 -20.36 6.13 -3.13
N HIS A 55 -21.36 5.25 -3.09
CA HIS A 55 -21.23 3.89 -2.54
C HIS A 55 -20.20 3.06 -3.31
N ARG A 56 -20.23 3.11 -4.65
CA ARG A 56 -19.24 2.39 -5.49
C ARG A 56 -17.82 2.86 -5.28
N ILE A 57 -17.61 4.15 -4.99
CA ILE A 57 -16.29 4.68 -4.60
C ILE A 57 -15.89 4.10 -3.24
N ALA A 58 -16.78 4.14 -2.25
CA ALA A 58 -16.53 3.57 -0.93
C ALA A 58 -16.18 2.07 -1.02
N ASP A 59 -16.93 1.29 -1.80
CA ASP A 59 -16.69 -0.14 -2.02
C ASP A 59 -15.35 -0.41 -2.69
N ALA A 60 -14.98 0.37 -3.71
CA ALA A 60 -13.69 0.26 -4.37
C ALA A 60 -12.53 0.58 -3.41
N LEU A 61 -12.73 1.51 -2.48
CA LEU A 61 -11.74 1.87 -1.48
C LEU A 61 -11.64 0.85 -0.34
N GLU A 62 -12.75 0.26 0.09
CA GLU A 62 -12.82 -0.72 1.19
C GLU A 62 -12.54 -2.17 0.75
N ASN A 63 -12.39 -2.39 -0.56
CA ASN A 63 -11.96 -3.67 -1.12
C ASN A 63 -10.70 -4.21 -0.38
N PRO A 64 -10.66 -5.51 -0.04
CA PRO A 64 -9.50 -6.15 0.60
C PRO A 64 -8.15 -5.85 -0.05
N ARG A 65 -8.08 -5.78 -1.39
CA ARG A 65 -6.85 -5.44 -2.12
C ARG A 65 -6.42 -4.00 -1.88
N THR A 66 -7.36 -3.05 -1.90
CA THR A 66 -7.07 -1.64 -1.59
C THR A 66 -6.62 -1.46 -0.14
N ARG A 67 -7.18 -2.23 0.80
CA ARG A 67 -6.72 -2.26 2.19
C ARG A 67 -5.32 -2.86 2.34
N SER A 68 -5.04 -3.96 1.64
CA SER A 68 -3.70 -4.57 1.56
C SER A 68 -2.65 -3.60 1.05
N ALA A 69 -2.91 -2.93 -0.07
CA ALA A 69 -2.01 -1.92 -0.63
C ALA A 69 -1.82 -0.70 0.29
N ARG A 70 -2.87 -0.27 1.01
CA ARG A 70 -2.73 0.78 2.04
C ARG A 70 -1.78 0.35 3.16
N ALA A 71 -1.90 -0.89 3.63
CA ALA A 71 -1.01 -1.43 4.66
C ALA A 71 0.44 -1.56 4.17
N ALA A 72 0.65 -2.05 2.94
CA ALA A 72 1.96 -2.13 2.31
C ALA A 72 2.61 -0.74 2.15
N ARG A 73 1.84 0.25 1.69
CA ARG A 73 2.32 1.64 1.60
C ARG A 73 2.69 2.21 2.98
N ALA A 74 1.95 1.88 4.03
CA ALA A 74 2.27 2.33 5.39
C ALA A 74 3.55 1.69 5.93
N ARG A 75 3.83 0.42 5.60
CA ARG A 75 5.11 -0.24 5.90
C ARG A 75 6.27 0.45 5.17
N LEU A 76 6.19 0.56 3.85
CA LEU A 76 7.18 1.29 3.04
C LEU A 76 7.46 2.69 3.57
N SER A 77 6.41 3.46 3.88
CA SER A 77 6.58 4.83 4.39
C SER A 77 7.33 4.89 5.71
N ARG A 78 7.08 3.92 6.61
CA ARG A 78 7.77 3.81 7.90
C ARG A 78 9.24 3.42 7.71
N ASP A 79 9.51 2.48 6.81
CA ASP A 79 10.87 2.01 6.53
C ASP A 79 11.71 3.12 5.86
N PHE A 80 11.11 3.93 4.99
CA PHE A 80 11.77 5.10 4.42
C PHE A 80 11.91 6.27 5.41
N SER A 81 10.95 6.49 6.32
CA SER A 81 11.02 7.60 7.30
C SER A 81 11.97 7.33 8.46
N ASN A 82 12.10 6.07 8.88
CA ASN A 82 13.01 5.65 9.94
C ASN A 82 14.47 5.54 9.45
N GLY A 83 14.70 5.81 8.17
CA GLY A 83 15.90 5.40 7.47
C GLY A 83 15.81 3.92 7.11
N LEU A 84 16.23 3.59 5.89
CA LEU A 84 16.53 2.20 5.57
C LEU A 84 17.50 1.67 6.64
N PRO A 85 17.35 0.40 7.08
CA PRO A 85 18.30 -0.21 8.02
C PRO A 85 19.73 0.10 7.58
N ASP A 86 20.64 0.36 8.52
CA ASP A 86 22.03 0.75 8.20
C ASP A 86 22.74 -0.28 7.29
N GLU A 87 22.25 -1.52 7.31
CA GLU A 87 22.64 -2.65 6.45
C GLU A 87 22.35 -2.42 4.95
N VAL A 88 21.31 -1.64 4.62
CA VAL A 88 20.94 -1.25 3.24
C VAL A 88 21.65 0.04 2.82
N ARG A 89 21.98 0.94 3.77
CA ARG A 89 22.65 2.23 3.51
C ARG A 89 24.13 2.12 3.13
N THR A 90 24.78 0.98 3.42
CA THR A 90 26.24 0.83 3.33
C THR A 90 26.73 0.14 2.05
N ARG A 91 25.93 0.13 0.97
CA ARG A 91 26.35 -0.31 -0.37
C ARG A 91 26.29 0.82 -1.39
#